data_AF-A0A212FAN5-F1
#
_entry.id   AF-A0A212FAN5-F1
#
_cell.length_a   1.000
_cell.length_b   1.000
_cell.length_c   1.000
_cell.angle_alpha   90.00
_cell.angle_beta   90.00
_cell.angle_gamma   90.00
#
_symmetry.space_group_name_H-M   'P 1'
#
loop_
_entity.id
_entity.type
_entity.pdbx_description
1 polymer ?
#
loop_
_entity_poly.entity_id
_entity_poly.type
_entity_poly.pdbx_seq_one_letter_code
_entity_poly.pdbx_strand_id
1 'polypeptide(L)'
;MAAPAAGFIPLFMLPMFGVLDTVKVAGSYFNDSICLFVVAGMLQMLLNSSGFDRRIILWLLCSGDNCQFAGKRLIFKACTAAFFLSMFSNRLITSSTIIQFLTPALTNLQSLTSKNRKEEPNYDEMRFIILNAVQTSASIGSITIIHAALTPIAMRAIWSSVIGKAMSANSMTEMRNFLVKQQNALPPRSCFEMETVFFYLFFLVVCLFRWSEWLNIGWATYNSDMPGAPKIKDATVACLFLVALSILPRSHNILKYINAQKKSDLGNVKPESAILWWKFVDKNTYYGYIILLGGGVALNTAIKTTDLTKAVTSDYGTFITNKSWNTSIFIVCLISVLLANIMTGIAACCTFLPFVLNMAGEGVSEVWKKRLYLGTLGVGIGTSFGFVSPFYFTPAYFCHHTGKVPLKKMVNTYYNITYILAHKNFKTK
;
A
#
# COMPACT_ATOMS: atom_id res chain seq x y z
N MET A 1 0.11 -10.69 -16.66
CA MET A 1 1.33 -10.31 -17.42
C MET A 1 1.13 -9.17 -18.43
N ALA A 2 -0.09 -8.76 -18.81
CA ALA A 2 -0.29 -7.76 -19.87
C ALA A 2 -0.23 -6.27 -19.45
N ALA A 3 -0.35 -5.93 -18.15
CA ALA A 3 -0.39 -4.53 -17.72
C ALA A 3 0.88 -3.70 -18.05
N PRO A 4 2.11 -4.25 -17.94
CA PRO A 4 3.33 -3.51 -18.30
C PRO A 4 3.42 -3.20 -19.80
N ALA A 5 2.91 -4.10 -20.65
CA ALA A 5 2.90 -3.89 -22.10
C ALA A 5 2.01 -2.70 -22.48
N ALA A 6 0.86 -2.55 -21.81
CA ALA A 6 -0.01 -1.38 -21.97
C ALA A 6 0.71 -0.08 -21.58
N GLY A 7 1.60 -0.14 -20.58
CA GLY A 7 2.44 0.98 -20.18
C GLY A 7 3.44 1.41 -21.26
N PHE A 8 3.87 0.54 -22.19
CA PHE A 8 4.75 0.91 -23.30
C PHE A 8 4.01 1.48 -24.52
N ILE A 9 2.69 1.27 -24.63
CA ILE A 9 1.90 1.72 -25.78
C ILE A 9 2.07 3.23 -26.02
N PRO A 10 1.99 4.12 -25.01
CA PRO A 10 2.19 5.55 -25.23
C PRO A 10 3.59 5.90 -25.73
N LEU A 11 4.62 5.10 -25.37
CA LEU A 11 6.01 5.36 -25.79
C LEU A 11 6.19 5.25 -27.31
N PHE A 12 5.47 4.33 -27.94
CA PHE A 12 5.53 4.10 -29.39
C PHE A 12 4.43 4.86 -30.16
N MET A 13 3.19 4.82 -29.65
CA MET A 13 2.04 5.39 -30.37
C MET A 13 2.08 6.92 -30.42
N LEU A 14 2.45 7.60 -29.33
CA LEU A 14 2.40 9.07 -29.29
C LEU A 14 3.37 9.73 -30.28
N PRO A 15 4.62 9.26 -30.44
CA PRO A 15 5.49 9.73 -31.51
C PRO A 15 5.04 9.31 -32.90
N MET A 16 4.53 8.08 -33.07
CA MET A 16 4.08 7.57 -34.37
C MET A 16 2.91 8.39 -34.94
N PHE A 17 1.99 8.83 -34.08
CA PHE A 17 0.88 9.71 -34.48
C PHE A 17 1.28 11.20 -34.55
N GLY A 18 2.55 11.54 -34.33
CA GLY A 18 3.03 12.93 -34.38
C GLY A 18 2.50 13.83 -33.26
N VAL A 19 1.97 13.25 -32.17
CA VAL A 19 1.37 14.01 -31.06
C VAL A 19 2.44 14.61 -30.16
N LEU A 20 3.50 13.84 -29.86
CA LEU A 20 4.62 14.26 -29.03
C LEU A 20 5.94 13.75 -29.61
N ASP A 21 6.99 14.54 -29.47
CA ASP A 21 8.35 14.12 -29.82
C ASP A 21 8.85 12.97 -28.90
N THR A 22 9.64 12.06 -29.46
CA THR A 22 10.18 10.88 -28.79
C THR A 22 10.90 11.23 -27.50
N VAL A 23 11.69 12.32 -27.50
CA VAL A 23 12.44 12.77 -26.31
C VAL A 23 11.49 13.20 -25.18
N LYS A 24 10.41 13.90 -25.53
CA LYS A 24 9.39 14.35 -24.56
C LYS A 24 8.59 13.18 -23.98
N VAL A 25 8.25 12.20 -24.81
CA VAL A 25 7.53 11.00 -24.35
C VAL A 25 8.42 10.17 -23.43
N ALA A 26 9.67 9.91 -23.83
CA ALA A 26 10.65 9.19 -23.00
C ALA A 26 10.90 9.90 -21.65
N GLY A 27 10.99 11.23 -21.66
CA GLY A 27 11.15 12.04 -20.44
C GLY A 27 10.00 11.89 -19.44
N SER A 28 8.81 11.48 -19.90
CA SER A 28 7.64 11.24 -19.03
C SER A 28 7.75 9.95 -18.21
N TYR A 29 8.62 8.99 -18.60
CA TYR A 29 8.82 7.71 -17.90
C TYR A 29 9.81 7.80 -16.74
N PHE A 30 10.69 8.79 -16.74
CA PHE A 30 11.68 8.98 -15.69
C PHE A 30 11.61 10.40 -15.11
N ASN A 31 10.52 10.67 -14.40
CA ASN A 31 10.29 11.94 -13.73
C ASN A 31 10.59 11.83 -12.21
N ASP A 32 10.74 12.98 -11.55
CA ASP A 32 11.04 13.09 -10.11
C ASP A 32 10.12 12.23 -9.23
N SER A 33 8.81 12.27 -9.48
CA SER A 33 7.82 11.48 -8.73
C SER A 33 7.96 9.96 -8.95
N ILE A 34 8.35 9.54 -10.16
CA ILE A 34 8.59 8.12 -10.46
C ILE A 34 9.89 7.68 -9.78
N CYS A 35 10.93 8.50 -9.81
CA CYS A 35 12.18 8.22 -9.10
C CYS A 35 11.94 8.04 -7.59
N LEU A 36 11.17 8.94 -6.97
CA LEU A 36 10.75 8.80 -5.58
C LEU A 36 10.00 7.49 -5.32
N PHE A 37 9.04 7.14 -6.19
CA PHE A 37 8.29 5.89 -6.07
C PHE A 37 9.20 4.66 -6.13
N VAL A 38 10.19 4.66 -7.03
CA VAL A 38 11.18 3.57 -7.15
C VAL A 38 12.00 3.43 -5.88
N VAL A 39 12.59 4.52 -5.38
CA VAL A 39 13.44 4.48 -4.19
C VAL A 39 12.64 4.10 -2.95
N ALA A 40 11.44 4.68 -2.76
CA ALA A 40 10.55 4.32 -1.66
C ALA A 40 10.14 2.84 -1.73
N GLY A 41 9.87 2.32 -2.94
CA GLY A 41 9.59 0.90 -3.16
C GLY A 41 10.76 0.00 -2.77
N MET A 42 11.98 0.34 -3.18
CA MET A 42 13.19 -0.41 -2.81
C MET A 42 13.43 -0.41 -1.30
N LEU A 43 13.25 0.74 -0.65
CA LEU A 43 13.40 0.87 0.79
C LEU A 43 12.33 0.07 1.55
N GLN A 44 11.09 0.06 1.06
CA GLN A 44 10.00 -0.74 1.61
C GLN A 44 10.27 -2.25 1.49
N MET A 45 10.83 -2.67 0.37
CA MET A 45 11.21 -4.06 0.13
C MET A 45 12.37 -4.48 1.05
N LEU A 46 13.32 -3.59 1.28
CA LEU A 46 14.41 -3.82 2.24
C LEU A 46 13.84 -4.02 3.65
N LEU A 47 12.89 -3.19 4.09
CA LEU A 47 12.20 -3.34 5.37
C LEU A 47 11.45 -4.67 5.49
N ASN A 48 10.85 -5.17 4.41
CA ASN A 48 10.24 -6.50 4.41
C ASN A 48 11.28 -7.62 4.50
N SER A 49 12.42 -7.47 3.83
CA SER A 49 13.49 -8.49 3.82
C SER A 49 14.15 -8.69 5.19
N SER A 50 14.11 -7.67 6.05
CA SER A 50 14.63 -7.76 7.42
C SER A 50 13.75 -8.58 8.36
N GLY A 51 12.49 -8.85 7.97
CA GLY A 51 11.52 -9.58 8.80
C GLY A 51 10.90 -8.73 9.92
N PHE A 52 11.18 -7.43 9.95
CA PHE A 52 10.64 -6.48 10.92
C PHE A 52 9.10 -6.46 10.93
N ASP A 53 8.50 -6.47 9.74
CA ASP A 53 7.05 -6.52 9.54
C ASP A 53 6.42 -7.78 10.15
N ARG A 54 7.03 -8.95 9.92
CA ARG A 54 6.59 -10.23 10.49
C ARG A 54 6.63 -10.22 12.01
N ARG A 55 7.68 -9.63 12.60
CA ARG A 55 7.80 -9.52 14.06
C ARG A 55 6.72 -8.64 14.67
N ILE A 56 6.45 -7.48 14.08
CA ILE A 56 5.40 -6.58 14.58
C ILE A 56 4.03 -7.24 14.45
N ILE A 57 3.75 -7.86 13.31
CA ILE A 57 2.49 -8.60 13.10
C ILE A 57 2.32 -9.68 14.16
N LEU A 58 3.32 -10.55 14.34
CA LEU A 58 3.23 -11.63 15.31
C LEU A 58 3.21 -11.12 16.74
N TRP A 59 3.95 -10.07 17.09
CA TRP A 59 3.89 -9.46 18.41
C TRP A 59 2.47 -8.92 18.71
N LEU A 60 1.84 -8.23 17.75
CA LEU A 60 0.46 -7.76 17.89
C LEU A 60 -0.54 -8.91 17.98
N LEU A 61 -0.41 -9.94 17.14
CA LEU A 61 -1.29 -11.11 17.14
C LEU A 61 -1.13 -11.96 18.41
N CYS A 62 0.09 -12.14 18.91
CA CYS A 62 0.43 -12.96 20.08
C CYS A 62 0.26 -12.25 21.42
N SER A 63 0.07 -10.93 21.43
CA SER A 63 -0.07 -10.15 22.67
C SER A 63 -1.18 -10.68 23.59
N GLY A 64 -0.95 -10.69 24.91
CA GLY A 64 -1.94 -11.00 25.96
C GLY A 64 -2.39 -12.46 26.14
N ASP A 65 -3.46 -12.64 26.92
CA ASP A 65 -3.92 -13.95 27.43
C ASP A 65 -4.78 -14.74 26.43
N ASN A 66 -5.05 -16.02 26.73
CA ASN A 66 -5.89 -16.92 25.93
C ASN A 66 -7.26 -16.30 25.57
N CYS A 67 -7.87 -15.55 26.48
CA CYS A 67 -9.15 -14.84 26.28
C CYS A 67 -9.08 -13.75 25.19
N GLN A 68 -7.88 -13.37 24.73
CA GLN A 68 -7.71 -12.41 23.64
C GLN A 68 -7.69 -13.06 22.25
N PHE A 69 -7.65 -14.39 22.17
CA PHE A 69 -7.83 -15.16 20.93
C PHE A 69 -9.30 -15.50 20.65
N ALA A 70 -10.22 -15.01 21.49
CA ALA A 70 -11.64 -14.98 21.19
C ALA A 70 -11.84 -14.33 19.82
N GLY A 71 -12.69 -14.92 18.97
CA GLY A 71 -12.79 -14.50 17.57
C GLY A 71 -12.91 -12.98 17.38
N LYS A 72 -13.71 -12.31 18.21
CA LYS A 72 -13.90 -10.85 18.18
C LYS A 72 -12.60 -10.07 18.33
N ARG A 73 -11.78 -10.49 19.29
CA ARG A 73 -10.54 -9.83 19.67
C ARG A 73 -9.42 -10.18 18.69
N LEU A 74 -9.40 -11.42 18.19
CA LEU A 74 -8.44 -11.83 17.17
C LEU A 74 -8.62 -11.04 15.87
N ILE A 75 -9.87 -10.88 15.42
CA ILE A 75 -10.21 -10.02 14.28
C ILE A 75 -9.71 -8.60 14.51
N PHE A 76 -10.05 -8.02 15.67
CA PHE A 76 -9.65 -6.66 16.01
C PHE A 76 -8.12 -6.49 15.96
N LYS A 77 -7.36 -7.45 16.51
CA LYS A 77 -5.89 -7.45 16.45
C LYS A 77 -5.38 -7.57 15.02
N ALA A 78 -5.93 -8.48 14.22
CA ALA A 78 -5.53 -8.67 12.83
C ALA A 78 -5.80 -7.40 12.00
N CYS A 79 -6.95 -6.77 12.16
CA CYS A 79 -7.29 -5.50 11.51
C CYS A 79 -6.40 -4.34 11.99
N THR A 80 -6.13 -4.27 13.29
CA THR A 80 -5.28 -3.22 13.88
C THR A 80 -3.84 -3.36 13.39
N ALA A 81 -3.30 -4.59 13.37
CA ALA A 81 -1.98 -4.88 12.81
C ALA A 81 -1.93 -4.57 11.31
N ALA A 82 -2.96 -4.98 10.55
CA ALA A 82 -3.06 -4.67 9.12
C ALA A 82 -3.07 -3.18 8.85
N PHE A 83 -3.84 -2.42 9.64
CA PHE A 83 -4.00 -0.98 9.51
C PHE A 83 -2.74 -0.20 9.83
N PHE A 84 -2.15 -0.42 11.01
CA PHE A 84 -0.94 0.31 11.42
C PHE A 84 0.26 -0.07 10.57
N LEU A 85 0.44 -1.36 10.27
CA LEU A 85 1.59 -1.76 9.47
C LEU A 85 1.45 -1.35 8.01
N SER A 86 0.24 -1.26 7.45
CA SER A 86 0.07 -0.75 6.08
C SER A 86 0.19 0.77 5.95
N MET A 87 0.21 1.53 7.04
CA MET A 87 0.58 2.96 6.99
C MET A 87 2.05 3.13 6.60
N PHE A 88 2.92 2.26 7.14
CA PHE A 88 4.36 2.35 6.97
C PHE A 88 4.89 1.35 5.95
N SER A 89 4.22 0.21 5.74
CA SER A 89 4.57 -0.86 4.82
C SER A 89 3.62 -0.94 3.62
N ASN A 90 4.01 -1.63 2.55
CA ASN A 90 3.12 -1.86 1.40
C ASN A 90 1.92 -2.72 1.82
N ARG A 91 0.70 -2.24 1.57
CA ARG A 91 -0.57 -2.94 1.88
C ARG A 91 -0.60 -4.39 1.39
N LEU A 92 0.04 -4.70 0.25
CA LEU A 92 0.10 -6.06 -0.31
C LEU A 92 0.94 -6.99 0.57
N ILE A 93 2.10 -6.50 1.01
CA ILE A 93 3.04 -7.24 1.86
C ILE A 93 2.41 -7.51 3.22
N THR A 94 1.83 -6.47 3.85
CA THR A 94 1.15 -6.58 5.14
C THR A 94 -0.02 -7.56 5.09
N SER A 95 -0.91 -7.43 4.09
CA SER A 95 -2.06 -8.31 3.95
C SER A 95 -1.64 -9.76 3.70
N SER A 96 -0.69 -9.97 2.77
CA SER A 96 -0.19 -11.31 2.43
C SER A 96 0.45 -12.00 3.63
N THR A 97 1.25 -11.28 4.42
CA THR A 97 1.91 -11.82 5.62
C THR A 97 0.89 -12.23 6.70
N ILE A 98 -0.11 -11.39 6.96
CA ILE A 98 -1.18 -11.71 7.92
C ILE A 98 -2.01 -12.91 7.43
N ILE A 99 -2.36 -12.96 6.14
CA ILE A 99 -3.07 -14.08 5.52
C ILE A 99 -2.26 -15.38 5.65
N GLN A 100 -0.95 -15.33 5.40
CA GLN A 100 -0.05 -16.49 5.51
C GLN A 100 0.03 -17.05 6.94
N PHE A 101 -0.08 -16.20 7.97
CA PHE A 101 -0.10 -16.68 9.36
C PHE A 101 -1.48 -17.18 9.81
N LEU A 102 -2.56 -16.47 9.47
CA LEU A 102 -3.91 -16.78 9.95
C LEU A 102 -4.58 -17.93 9.20
N THR A 103 -4.32 -18.09 7.90
CA THR A 103 -4.93 -19.16 7.09
C THR A 103 -4.60 -20.56 7.62
N PRO A 104 -3.32 -20.94 7.80
CA PRO A 104 -2.99 -22.28 8.32
C PRO A 104 -3.48 -22.45 9.75
N ALA A 105 -3.40 -21.41 10.60
CA ALA A 105 -3.88 -21.47 11.98
C ALA A 105 -5.38 -21.83 12.05
N LEU A 106 -6.22 -21.11 11.30
CA LEU A 106 -7.67 -21.32 11.29
C LEU A 106 -8.08 -22.62 10.58
N THR A 107 -7.30 -23.05 9.58
CA THR A 107 -7.55 -24.33 8.91
C THR A 107 -7.22 -25.51 9.82
N ASN A 108 -6.15 -25.42 10.60
CA ASN A 108 -5.79 -26.45 11.58
C ASN A 108 -6.86 -26.55 12.68
N LEU A 109 -7.32 -25.42 13.21
CA LEU A 109 -8.44 -25.39 14.17
C LEU A 109 -9.71 -26.04 13.59
N GLN A 110 -10.05 -25.71 12.34
CA GLN A 110 -11.20 -26.32 11.67
C GLN A 110 -11.07 -27.84 11.51
N SER A 111 -9.84 -28.34 11.30
CA SER A 111 -9.59 -29.79 11.15
C SER A 111 -9.73 -30.56 12.46
N LEU A 112 -9.41 -29.92 13.59
CA LEU A 112 -9.54 -30.52 14.93
C LEU A 112 -10.98 -30.49 15.43
N THR A 113 -11.73 -29.47 15.02
CA THR A 113 -13.17 -29.40 15.19
C THR A 113 -13.86 -30.23 14.11
N SER A 114 -13.90 -31.56 14.33
CA SER A 114 -14.64 -32.50 13.47
C SER A 114 -16.12 -32.10 13.29
N LYS A 115 -16.68 -32.38 12.10
CA LYS A 115 -18.05 -32.09 11.63
C LYS A 115 -19.21 -32.44 12.59
N ASN A 116 -18.94 -33.17 13.68
CA ASN A 116 -19.94 -33.72 14.60
C ASN A 116 -20.24 -32.87 15.85
N ARG A 117 -19.56 -31.73 16.09
CA ARG A 117 -19.94 -30.80 17.19
C ARG A 117 -20.85 -29.68 16.68
N LYS A 118 -22.16 -29.81 16.92
CA LYS A 118 -23.17 -28.76 16.65
C LYS A 118 -22.96 -27.45 17.45
N GLU A 119 -22.13 -27.48 18.48
CA GLU A 119 -21.91 -26.34 19.38
C GLU A 119 -20.70 -25.48 19.04
N GLU A 120 -19.74 -25.98 18.25
CA GLU A 120 -18.52 -25.24 17.92
C GLU A 120 -18.71 -24.28 16.74
N PRO A 121 -18.06 -23.10 16.76
CA PRO A 121 -18.17 -22.13 15.69
C PRO A 121 -17.50 -22.61 14.40
N ASN A 122 -18.05 -22.21 13.25
CA ASN A 122 -17.47 -22.49 11.95
C ASN A 122 -16.20 -21.63 11.72
N TYR A 123 -15.02 -22.24 11.80
CA TYR A 123 -13.73 -21.56 11.66
C TYR A 123 -13.42 -21.18 10.21
N ASP A 124 -13.98 -21.88 9.22
CA ASP A 124 -13.87 -21.47 7.81
C ASP A 124 -14.58 -20.14 7.56
N GLU A 125 -15.78 -19.98 8.13
CA GLU A 125 -16.51 -18.72 8.07
C GLU A 125 -15.75 -17.60 8.78
N MET A 126 -15.22 -17.88 9.96
CA MET A 126 -14.37 -16.94 10.70
C MET A 126 -13.14 -16.52 9.89
N ARG A 127 -12.45 -17.47 9.24
CA ARG A 127 -11.33 -17.18 8.33
C ARG A 127 -11.76 -16.23 7.23
N PHE A 128 -12.87 -16.49 6.55
CA PHE A 128 -13.33 -15.63 5.46
C PHE A 128 -13.61 -14.20 5.93
N ILE A 129 -14.19 -14.04 7.11
CA ILE A 129 -14.46 -12.71 7.70
C ILE A 129 -13.15 -12.00 8.05
N ILE A 130 -12.23 -12.69 8.73
CA ILE A 130 -10.91 -12.13 9.10
C ILE A 130 -10.14 -11.66 7.87
N LEU A 131 -10.04 -12.51 6.84
CA LEU A 131 -9.16 -12.21 5.72
C LEU A 131 -9.71 -11.06 4.85
N ASN A 132 -11.03 -10.99 4.66
CA ASN A 132 -11.65 -9.83 4.00
C ASN A 132 -11.45 -8.55 4.82
N ALA A 133 -11.55 -8.64 6.14
CA ALA A 133 -11.36 -7.50 7.03
C ALA A 133 -9.92 -7.01 7.11
N VAL A 134 -8.95 -7.92 7.04
CA VAL A 134 -7.52 -7.59 6.96
C VAL A 134 -7.24 -6.84 5.66
N GLN A 135 -7.79 -7.30 4.54
CA GLN A 135 -7.63 -6.63 3.24
C GLN A 135 -8.20 -5.19 3.24
N THR A 136 -9.41 -4.99 3.81
CA THR A 136 -10.00 -3.65 3.90
C THR A 136 -9.19 -2.75 4.82
N SER A 137 -8.81 -3.27 5.99
CA SER A 137 -8.03 -2.52 6.99
C SER A 137 -6.67 -2.13 6.45
N ALA A 138 -5.98 -3.03 5.74
CA ALA A 138 -4.70 -2.73 5.12
C ALA A 138 -4.82 -1.66 4.03
N SER A 139 -5.87 -1.71 3.21
CA SER A 139 -6.07 -0.73 2.13
C SER A 139 -6.43 0.66 2.65
N ILE A 140 -7.17 0.74 3.76
CA ILE A 140 -7.48 2.02 4.42
C ILE A 140 -6.28 2.54 5.22
N GLY A 141 -5.52 1.66 5.88
CA GLY A 141 -4.30 2.03 6.60
C GLY A 141 -3.28 2.69 5.68
N SER A 142 -3.11 2.19 4.44
CA SER A 142 -2.24 2.83 3.45
C SER A 142 -2.69 4.23 2.99
N ILE A 143 -3.88 4.67 3.37
CA ILE A 143 -4.44 6.00 3.07
C ILE A 143 -4.36 6.93 4.32
N THR A 144 -4.09 6.40 5.52
CA THR A 144 -4.39 7.07 6.81
C THR A 144 -3.41 8.16 7.23
N ILE A 145 -2.16 8.15 6.81
CA ILE A 145 -1.35 9.38 6.88
C ILE A 145 -1.83 10.16 5.65
N ILE A 146 -2.89 11.00 5.73
CA ILE A 146 -3.15 12.13 6.65
C ILE A 146 -4.52 12.04 7.41
N HIS A 147 -4.42 11.66 8.69
CA HIS A 147 -5.28 11.75 9.89
C HIS A 147 -6.74 11.17 10.00
N ALA A 148 -6.82 10.12 10.85
CA ALA A 148 -7.92 9.67 11.74
C ALA A 148 -8.98 8.67 11.20
N ALA A 149 -9.04 7.50 11.83
CA ALA A 149 -9.66 6.26 11.34
C ALA A 149 -11.17 6.11 11.64
N LEU A 150 -11.97 5.77 10.62
CA LEU A 150 -13.35 5.27 10.73
C LEU A 150 -13.44 3.72 10.73
N THR A 151 -12.31 3.02 10.56
CA THR A 151 -12.26 1.58 10.23
C THR A 151 -12.58 0.63 11.37
N PRO A 152 -12.05 0.82 12.61
CA PRO A 152 -12.41 -0.06 13.72
C PRO A 152 -13.92 -0.04 14.02
N ILE A 153 -14.59 1.08 13.71
CA ILE A 153 -16.04 1.27 13.93
C ILE A 153 -16.86 0.56 12.85
N ALA A 154 -16.50 0.71 11.57
CA ALA A 154 -17.15 -0.02 10.47
C ALA A 154 -16.93 -1.54 10.59
N MET A 155 -15.72 -1.95 10.96
CA MET A 155 -15.39 -3.34 11.21
C MET A 155 -16.20 -3.91 12.39
N ARG A 156 -16.30 -3.17 13.50
CA ARG A 156 -17.14 -3.54 14.65
C ARG A 156 -18.62 -3.67 14.25
N ALA A 157 -19.12 -2.86 13.31
CA ALA A 157 -20.50 -2.94 12.84
C ALA A 157 -20.76 -4.22 12.03
N ILE A 158 -19.90 -4.54 11.05
CA ILE A 158 -19.98 -5.79 10.27
C ILE A 158 -19.77 -7.01 11.17
N TRP A 159 -18.86 -6.88 12.14
CA TRP A 159 -18.55 -7.91 13.12
C TRP A 159 -19.78 -8.33 13.96
N SER A 160 -20.64 -7.37 14.34
CA SER A 160 -21.84 -7.67 15.13
C SER A 160 -22.92 -8.45 14.37
N SER A 161 -22.92 -8.42 13.04
CA SER A 161 -23.98 -9.04 12.22
C SER A 161 -23.67 -10.47 11.76
N VAL A 162 -22.43 -10.97 11.91
CA VAL A 162 -22.01 -12.21 11.23
C VAL A 162 -21.71 -13.38 12.18
N ILE A 163 -21.40 -13.19 13.46
CA ILE A 163 -20.95 -14.29 14.34
C ILE A 163 -21.94 -14.58 15.48
N GLY A 164 -22.55 -15.77 15.43
CA GLY A 164 -23.53 -16.28 16.39
C GLY A 164 -22.97 -16.95 17.65
N LYS A 165 -21.69 -17.38 17.70
CA LYS A 165 -21.09 -18.01 18.90
C LYS A 165 -19.61 -17.68 19.08
N ALA A 166 -19.16 -17.55 20.33
CA ALA A 166 -17.75 -17.30 20.66
C ALA A 166 -16.90 -18.58 20.51
N MET A 167 -15.59 -18.41 20.30
CA MET A 167 -14.63 -19.52 20.25
C MET A 167 -14.53 -20.22 21.60
N SER A 168 -14.41 -21.55 21.60
CA SER A 168 -14.20 -22.35 22.82
C SER A 168 -12.85 -22.04 23.48
N ALA A 169 -12.73 -22.24 24.80
CA ALA A 169 -11.47 -22.03 25.54
C ALA A 169 -10.30 -22.88 25.01
N ASN A 170 -10.59 -24.10 24.59
CA ASN A 170 -9.60 -25.02 24.05
C ASN A 170 -9.06 -24.53 22.70
N SER A 171 -9.95 -24.15 21.79
CA SER A 171 -9.57 -23.63 20.47
C SER A 171 -8.80 -22.29 20.57
N MET A 172 -9.12 -21.44 21.56
CA MET A 172 -8.36 -20.21 21.83
C MET A 172 -6.92 -20.51 22.26
N THR A 173 -6.74 -21.50 23.13
CA THR A 173 -5.41 -21.92 23.62
C THR A 173 -4.58 -22.48 22.47
N GLU A 174 -5.19 -23.27 21.61
CA GLU A 174 -4.52 -23.84 20.45
C GLU A 174 -4.13 -22.78 19.41
N MET A 175 -5.03 -21.83 19.11
CA MET A 175 -4.74 -20.66 18.27
C MET A 175 -3.50 -19.91 18.76
N ARG A 176 -3.45 -19.65 20.08
CA ARG A 176 -2.31 -19.00 20.72
C ARG A 176 -1.04 -19.82 20.54
N ASN A 177 -1.07 -21.11 20.83
CA ASN A 177 0.10 -21.99 20.74
C ASN A 177 0.65 -22.03 19.31
N PHE A 178 -0.21 -22.06 18.30
CA PHE A 178 0.22 -21.99 16.89
C PHE A 178 0.93 -20.67 16.58
N LEU A 179 0.36 -19.53 16.99
CA LEU A 179 0.96 -18.22 16.72
C LEU A 179 2.26 -17.99 17.51
N VAL A 180 2.33 -18.43 18.77
CA VAL A 180 3.56 -18.40 19.58
C VAL A 180 4.63 -19.30 18.96
N LYS A 181 4.27 -20.46 18.42
CA LYS A 181 5.20 -21.32 17.67
C LYS A 181 5.78 -20.60 16.45
N GLN A 182 4.95 -19.87 15.69
CA GLN A 182 5.42 -19.05 14.56
C GLN A 182 6.31 -17.89 15.02
N GLN A 183 6.00 -17.26 16.15
CA GLN A 183 6.80 -16.20 16.75
C GLN A 183 8.19 -16.69 17.18
N ASN A 184 8.26 -17.88 17.80
CA ASN A 184 9.51 -18.48 18.25
C ASN A 184 10.34 -19.07 17.10
N ALA A 185 9.72 -19.37 15.94
CA ALA A 185 10.42 -19.84 14.75
C ALA A 185 11.20 -18.74 14.02
N LEU A 186 10.96 -17.46 14.34
CA LEU A 186 11.72 -16.35 13.77
C LEU A 186 13.13 -16.27 14.40
N PRO A 187 14.19 -16.01 13.60
CA PRO A 187 15.54 -15.84 14.14
C PRO A 187 15.60 -14.68 15.15
N PRO A 188 16.58 -14.61 16.07
CA PRO A 188 16.74 -13.45 16.96
C PRO A 188 16.93 -12.14 16.17
N ARG A 189 16.64 -10.99 16.81
CA ARG A 189 16.79 -9.67 16.16
C ARG A 189 18.21 -9.53 15.61
N SER A 190 18.31 -9.37 14.29
CA SER A 190 19.62 -9.23 13.65
C SER A 190 20.04 -7.76 13.66
N CYS A 191 21.35 -7.51 13.71
CA CYS A 191 21.91 -6.16 13.59
C CYS A 191 21.40 -5.45 12.31
N PHE A 192 21.35 -6.19 11.19
CA PHE A 192 20.75 -5.77 9.94
C PHE A 192 19.31 -5.27 10.05
N GLU A 193 18.49 -5.91 10.89
CA GLU A 193 17.09 -5.50 11.10
C GLU A 193 17.02 -4.14 11.78
N MET A 194 17.86 -3.91 12.80
CA MET A 194 17.91 -2.64 13.53
C MET A 194 18.44 -1.50 12.65
N GLU A 195 19.49 -1.76 11.87
CA GLU A 195 20.05 -0.77 10.94
C GLU A 195 19.06 -0.40 9.84
N THR A 196 18.38 -1.39 9.24
CA THR A 196 17.38 -1.14 8.19
C THR A 196 16.24 -0.26 8.71
N VAL A 197 15.74 -0.54 9.91
CA VAL A 197 14.68 0.25 10.54
C VAL A 197 15.19 1.66 10.87
N PHE A 198 16.42 1.79 11.36
CA PHE A 198 17.04 3.08 11.62
C PHE A 198 17.13 3.93 10.35
N PHE A 199 17.67 3.41 9.25
CA PHE A 199 17.73 4.14 7.98
C PHE A 199 16.36 4.45 7.39
N TYR A 200 15.38 3.55 7.58
CA TYR A 200 14.00 3.82 7.18
C TYR A 200 13.38 5.00 7.94
N LEU A 201 13.50 4.99 9.27
CA LEU A 201 13.00 6.08 10.11
C LEU A 201 13.78 7.37 9.87
N PHE A 202 15.09 7.30 9.68
CA PHE A 202 15.93 8.45 9.35
C PHE A 202 15.53 9.05 7.99
N PHE A 203 15.28 8.23 6.97
CA PHE A 203 14.75 8.68 5.68
C PHE A 203 13.41 9.41 5.85
N LEU A 204 12.46 8.83 6.61
CA LEU A 204 11.17 9.47 6.86
C LEU A 204 11.32 10.81 7.60
N VAL A 205 12.19 10.86 8.61
CA VAL A 205 12.50 12.07 9.38
C VAL A 205 13.09 13.14 8.47
N VAL A 206 14.07 12.81 7.62
CA VAL A 206 14.67 13.77 6.68
C VAL A 206 13.64 14.28 5.66
N CYS A 207 12.74 13.42 5.18
CA CYS A 207 11.63 13.85 4.31
C CYS A 207 10.66 14.79 5.04
N LEU A 208 10.33 14.53 6.32
CA LEU A 208 9.47 15.40 7.13
C LEU A 208 10.12 16.77 7.39
N PHE A 209 11.42 16.80 7.69
CA PHE A 209 12.16 18.04 7.94
C PHE A 209 12.64 18.74 6.66
N ARG A 210 12.31 18.23 5.46
CA ARG A 210 12.62 18.92 4.20
C ARG A 210 11.92 20.27 4.08
N TRP A 211 10.64 20.32 4.47
CA TRP A 211 9.80 21.52 4.43
C TRP A 211 9.22 21.79 5.82
N SER A 212 10.11 22.14 6.75
CA SER A 212 9.70 22.62 8.07
C SER A 212 9.57 24.14 8.00
N GLU A 213 8.34 24.63 7.74
CA GLU A 213 8.00 26.05 7.97
C GLU A 213 8.28 26.44 9.43
N TRP A 214 8.18 25.46 10.34
CA TRP A 214 8.37 25.66 11.77
C TRP A 214 9.83 26.00 12.16
N LEU A 215 10.82 25.48 11.43
CA LEU A 215 12.23 25.74 11.73
C LEU A 215 12.85 26.83 10.84
N ASN A 216 12.16 27.32 9.80
CA ASN A 216 12.73 28.18 8.73
C ASN A 216 14.05 27.64 8.15
N ILE A 217 14.33 26.35 8.34
CA ILE A 217 15.54 25.64 7.95
C ILE A 217 15.07 24.40 7.21
N GLY A 218 15.35 24.33 5.91
CA GLY A 218 14.99 23.20 5.08
C GLY A 218 16.04 22.97 4.00
N TRP A 219 16.34 21.70 3.72
CA TRP A 219 17.24 21.34 2.61
C TRP A 219 16.77 21.90 1.26
N ALA A 220 15.47 22.16 1.11
CA ALA A 220 14.89 22.76 -0.09
C ALA A 220 15.32 24.24 -0.30
N THR A 221 15.70 24.96 0.75
CA THR A 221 16.17 26.36 0.69
C THR A 221 17.69 26.48 0.69
N TYR A 222 18.45 25.37 0.71
CA TYR A 222 19.92 25.41 0.71
C TYR A 222 20.51 26.21 -0.47
N ASN A 223 19.85 26.20 -1.63
CA ASN A 223 20.26 26.95 -2.82
C ASN A 223 19.43 28.24 -3.05
N SER A 224 18.66 28.73 -2.05
CA SER A 224 17.83 29.94 -2.23
C SER A 224 18.63 31.20 -2.53
N ASP A 225 19.90 31.22 -2.13
CA ASP A 225 20.76 32.39 -2.21
C ASP A 225 21.46 32.52 -3.58
N MET A 226 21.40 31.47 -4.42
CA MET A 226 21.91 31.51 -5.80
C MET A 226 20.76 31.77 -6.80
N PRO A 227 20.73 32.93 -7.48
CA PRO A 227 19.71 33.22 -8.48
C PRO A 227 19.79 32.22 -9.65
N GLY A 228 18.71 31.50 -9.90
CA GLY A 228 18.59 30.53 -11.01
C GLY A 228 19.01 29.09 -10.69
N ALA A 229 19.48 28.79 -9.48
CA ALA A 229 19.81 27.42 -9.09
C ALA A 229 18.53 26.55 -8.94
N PRO A 230 18.49 25.34 -9.51
CA PRO A 230 17.35 24.44 -9.35
C PRO A 230 17.21 24.00 -7.89
N LYS A 231 15.96 24.01 -7.38
CA LYS A 231 15.64 23.56 -6.02
C LYS A 231 15.81 22.05 -5.88
N ILE A 232 16.36 21.62 -4.75
CA ILE A 232 16.52 20.20 -4.41
C ILE A 232 15.13 19.57 -4.21
N LYS A 233 14.88 18.46 -4.89
CA LYS A 233 13.61 17.71 -4.81
C LYS A 233 13.73 16.48 -3.92
N ASP A 234 12.59 15.88 -3.57
CA ASP A 234 12.52 14.70 -2.69
C ASP A 234 13.28 13.51 -3.28
N ALA A 235 13.27 13.35 -4.61
CA ALA A 235 13.97 12.24 -5.25
C ALA A 235 15.48 12.33 -5.07
N THR A 236 16.07 13.54 -5.03
CA THR A 236 17.51 13.71 -4.79
C THR A 236 17.91 13.22 -3.40
N VAL A 237 17.09 13.56 -2.38
CA VAL A 237 17.29 13.08 -1.02
C VAL A 237 17.15 11.56 -0.98
N ALA A 238 16.08 11.02 -1.58
CA ALA A 238 15.86 9.58 -1.63
C ALA A 238 17.03 8.83 -2.30
N CYS A 239 17.56 9.34 -3.41
CA CYS A 239 18.72 8.76 -4.10
C CYS A 239 19.99 8.76 -3.23
N LEU A 240 20.21 9.79 -2.41
CA LEU A 240 21.34 9.81 -1.48
C LEU A 240 21.25 8.65 -0.47
N PHE A 241 20.05 8.38 0.06
CA PHE A 241 19.82 7.23 0.93
C PHE A 241 20.00 5.90 0.21
N LEU A 242 19.55 5.80 -1.04
CA LEU A 242 19.76 4.60 -1.86
C LEU A 242 21.26 4.29 -2.03
N VAL A 243 22.05 5.32 -2.36
CA VAL A 243 23.51 5.19 -2.51
C VAL A 243 24.15 4.79 -1.19
N ALA A 244 23.78 5.45 -0.08
CA ALA A 244 24.27 5.10 1.25
C ALA A 244 23.99 3.64 1.62
N LEU A 245 22.75 3.17 1.41
CA LEU A 245 22.34 1.78 1.69
C LEU A 245 23.00 0.75 0.77
N SER A 246 23.44 1.16 -0.42
CA SER A 246 24.17 0.31 -1.37
C SER A 246 25.66 0.19 -1.04
N ILE A 247 26.20 1.12 -0.25
CA ILE A 247 27.61 1.13 0.18
C ILE A 247 27.76 0.45 1.54
N LEU A 248 26.79 0.65 2.45
CA LEU A 248 26.89 0.15 3.82
C LEU A 248 26.83 -1.38 3.88
N PRO A 249 27.75 -2.03 4.62
CA PRO A 249 27.76 -3.48 4.80
C PRO A 249 26.58 -3.92 5.67
N ARG A 250 26.12 -5.16 5.46
CA ARG A 250 24.99 -5.73 6.20
C ARG A 250 25.28 -6.02 7.69
N SER A 251 26.55 -6.16 8.09
CA SER A 251 26.90 -6.32 9.49
C SER A 251 28.19 -5.57 9.86
N HIS A 252 28.36 -5.34 11.16
CA HIS A 252 29.56 -4.73 11.73
C HIS A 252 30.78 -5.66 11.76
N ASN A 253 30.86 -6.71 10.92
CA ASN A 253 32.06 -7.54 10.85
C ASN A 253 33.31 -6.71 10.48
N ILE A 254 33.15 -5.53 9.86
CA ILE A 254 34.24 -4.55 9.69
C ILE A 254 34.87 -4.13 11.04
N LEU A 255 34.07 -3.97 12.11
CA LEU A 255 34.61 -3.66 13.44
C LEU A 255 35.46 -4.81 14.00
N LYS A 256 35.18 -6.06 13.60
CA LYS A 256 36.05 -7.20 13.95
C LYS A 256 37.37 -7.16 13.20
N TYR A 257 37.39 -6.70 11.95
CA TYR A 257 38.64 -6.48 11.21
C TYR A 257 39.50 -5.39 11.86
N ILE A 258 38.88 -4.33 12.40
CA ILE A 258 39.58 -3.23 13.06
C ILE A 258 40.12 -3.66 14.44
N ASN A 259 39.37 -4.46 15.18
CA ASN A 259 39.74 -4.87 16.55
C ASN A 259 40.62 -6.14 16.60
N ALA A 260 40.74 -6.90 15.51
CA ALA A 260 41.51 -8.13 15.50
C ALA A 260 43.01 -7.87 15.34
N GLN A 261 43.80 -8.34 16.31
CA GLN A 261 45.26 -8.26 16.26
C GLN A 261 45.90 -9.46 15.52
N LYS A 262 45.19 -10.59 15.41
CA LYS A 262 45.67 -11.80 14.71
C LYS A 262 44.64 -12.32 13.70
N LYS A 263 45.14 -12.88 12.59
CA LYS A 263 44.32 -13.49 11.53
C LYS A 263 43.48 -14.69 12.02
N SER A 264 43.92 -15.35 13.10
CA SER A 264 43.18 -16.42 13.79
C SER A 264 41.87 -15.94 14.40
N ASP A 265 41.79 -14.68 14.80
CA ASP A 265 40.67 -14.11 15.56
C ASP A 265 39.51 -13.69 14.64
N LEU A 266 39.76 -13.60 13.34
CA LEU A 266 38.74 -13.27 12.33
C LEU A 266 37.75 -14.42 12.11
N GLY A 267 38.14 -15.68 12.31
CA GLY A 267 37.33 -16.83 11.88
C GLY A 267 37.06 -16.84 10.36
N ASN A 268 36.09 -17.64 9.90
CA ASN A 268 35.68 -17.70 8.50
C ASN A 268 34.76 -16.52 8.13
N VAL A 269 35.34 -15.34 7.90
CA VAL A 269 34.58 -14.16 7.44
C VAL A 269 34.44 -14.20 5.92
N LYS A 270 33.22 -14.45 5.42
CA LYS A 270 32.91 -14.29 4.00
C LYS A 270 32.64 -12.81 3.69
N PRO A 271 32.97 -12.31 2.48
CA PRO A 271 32.62 -10.96 2.08
C PRO A 271 31.11 -10.78 2.17
N GLU A 272 30.68 -9.75 2.91
CA GLU A 272 29.28 -9.46 3.15
C GLU A 272 28.70 -8.66 2.00
N SER A 273 27.41 -8.89 1.72
CA SER A 273 26.67 -8.02 0.83
C SER A 273 26.37 -6.67 1.50
N ALA A 274 26.18 -5.63 0.70
CA ALA A 274 25.58 -4.39 1.17
C ALA A 274 24.19 -4.64 1.79
N ILE A 275 23.72 -3.70 2.61
CA ILE A 275 22.35 -3.68 3.15
C ILE A 275 21.35 -3.80 1.99
N LEU A 276 21.52 -2.96 0.95
CA LEU A 276 20.75 -3.05 -0.29
C LEU A 276 21.58 -3.68 -1.41
N TRP A 277 21.51 -5.01 -1.54
CA TRP A 277 22.20 -5.71 -2.61
C TRP A 277 21.43 -5.63 -3.94
N TRP A 278 22.08 -5.20 -5.02
CA TRP A 278 21.40 -4.93 -6.30
C TRP A 278 20.68 -6.14 -6.90
N LYS A 279 21.24 -7.36 -6.83
CA LYS A 279 20.52 -8.56 -7.32
C LYS A 279 19.26 -8.86 -6.51
N PHE A 280 19.24 -8.50 -5.22
CA PHE A 280 18.02 -8.61 -4.40
C PHE A 280 16.97 -7.58 -4.84
N VAL A 281 17.40 -6.36 -5.12
CA VAL A 281 16.52 -5.31 -5.66
C VAL A 281 15.91 -5.75 -6.99
N ASP A 282 16.75 -6.14 -7.94
CA ASP A 282 16.33 -6.54 -9.29
C ASP A 282 15.30 -7.68 -9.28
N LYS A 283 15.51 -8.69 -8.43
CA LYS A 283 14.60 -9.83 -8.33
C LYS A 283 13.24 -9.47 -7.73
N ASN A 284 13.18 -8.49 -6.84
CA ASN A 284 11.97 -8.19 -6.07
C ASN A 284 11.27 -6.90 -6.53
N THR A 285 11.88 -6.10 -7.41
CA THR A 285 11.31 -4.87 -7.94
C THR A 285 10.43 -5.17 -9.15
N TYR A 286 9.17 -4.73 -9.09
CA TYR A 286 8.21 -4.89 -10.19
C TYR A 286 8.30 -3.73 -11.19
N TYR A 287 9.27 -3.79 -12.11
CA TYR A 287 9.51 -2.74 -13.12
C TYR A 287 8.28 -2.38 -13.96
N GLY A 288 7.38 -3.33 -14.16
CA GLY A 288 6.16 -3.11 -14.94
C GLY A 288 5.25 -2.01 -14.39
N TYR A 289 5.23 -1.78 -13.07
CA TYR A 289 4.46 -0.67 -12.49
C TYR A 289 5.11 0.68 -12.72
N ILE A 290 6.44 0.73 -12.74
CA ILE A 290 7.20 1.94 -13.05
C ILE A 290 6.88 2.40 -14.47
N ILE A 291 6.89 1.45 -15.41
CA ILE A 291 6.54 1.70 -16.82
C ILE A 291 5.08 2.17 -16.96
N LEU A 292 4.15 1.54 -16.24
CA LEU A 292 2.73 1.91 -16.27
C LEU A 292 2.47 3.31 -15.71
N LEU A 293 3.19 3.73 -14.66
CA LEU A 293 3.13 5.10 -14.14
C LEU A 293 3.66 6.10 -15.18
N GLY A 294 4.78 5.79 -15.83
CA GLY A 294 5.33 6.57 -16.93
C GLY A 294 4.35 6.75 -18.09
N GLY A 295 3.66 5.68 -18.48
CA GLY A 295 2.60 5.73 -19.49
C GLY A 295 1.43 6.66 -19.11
N GLY A 296 1.03 6.67 -17.84
CA GLY A 296 -0.01 7.59 -17.32
C GLY A 296 0.44 9.05 -17.36
N VAL A 297 1.71 9.35 -17.03
CA VAL A 297 2.29 10.69 -17.15
C VAL A 297 2.37 11.12 -18.61
N ALA A 298 2.83 10.24 -19.51
CA ALA A 298 2.89 10.49 -20.94
C ALA A 298 1.50 10.78 -21.52
N LEU A 299 0.48 10.02 -21.10
CA LEU A 299 -0.91 10.24 -21.50
C LEU A 299 -1.43 11.61 -21.05
N ASN A 300 -1.16 12.02 -19.81
CA ASN A 300 -1.53 13.34 -19.33
C ASN A 300 -0.84 14.46 -20.13
N THR A 301 0.44 14.31 -20.43
CA THR A 301 1.17 15.26 -21.28
C THR A 301 0.55 15.35 -22.67
N ALA A 302 0.20 14.20 -23.28
CA ALA A 302 -0.43 14.15 -24.59
C ALA A 302 -1.81 14.82 -24.61
N ILE A 303 -2.63 14.62 -23.57
CA ILE A 303 -3.94 15.29 -23.46
C ILE A 303 -3.75 16.82 -23.43
N LYS A 304 -2.74 17.31 -22.69
CA LYS A 304 -2.45 18.75 -22.57
C LYS A 304 -1.93 19.39 -23.84
N THR A 305 -1.12 18.66 -24.63
CA THR A 305 -0.56 19.19 -25.87
C THR A 305 -1.52 19.12 -27.05
N THR A 306 -2.56 18.31 -26.95
CA THR A 306 -3.59 18.18 -27.99
C THR A 306 -4.81 19.04 -27.67
N ASP A 307 -5.61 19.38 -28.68
CA ASP A 307 -6.93 20.01 -28.50
C ASP A 307 -7.94 19.11 -27.75
N LEU A 308 -7.54 17.88 -27.38
CA LEU A 308 -8.34 16.98 -26.56
C LEU A 308 -8.64 17.57 -25.18
N THR A 309 -7.77 18.43 -24.64
CA THR A 309 -8.07 19.16 -23.39
C THR A 309 -9.35 20.00 -23.53
N LYS A 310 -9.59 20.62 -24.69
CA LYS A 310 -10.82 21.41 -24.93
C LYS A 310 -12.04 20.50 -24.98
N ALA A 311 -11.98 19.38 -25.71
CA ALA A 311 -13.07 18.41 -25.79
C ALA A 311 -13.39 17.76 -24.43
N VAL A 312 -12.35 17.44 -23.63
CA VAL A 312 -12.52 16.96 -22.25
C VAL A 312 -13.13 18.03 -21.37
N THR A 313 -12.79 19.30 -21.56
CA THR A 313 -13.33 20.41 -20.75
C THR A 313 -14.77 20.74 -21.14
N SER A 314 -15.09 20.86 -22.44
CA SER A 314 -16.38 21.36 -22.95
C SER A 314 -17.50 20.32 -22.89
N ASP A 315 -17.22 19.07 -23.24
CA ASP A 315 -18.27 18.08 -23.48
C ASP A 315 -18.39 17.09 -22.31
N TYR A 316 -17.27 16.45 -21.97
CA TYR A 316 -17.26 15.39 -20.95
C TYR A 316 -17.09 15.94 -19.52
N GLY A 317 -16.29 17.00 -19.38
CA GLY A 317 -15.97 17.64 -18.11
C GLY A 317 -17.14 18.43 -17.57
N THR A 318 -17.88 19.15 -18.41
CA THR A 318 -19.08 19.91 -18.00
C THR A 318 -20.17 19.00 -17.42
N PHE A 319 -20.33 17.76 -17.91
CA PHE A 319 -21.29 16.82 -17.31
C PHE A 319 -21.02 16.58 -15.81
N ILE A 320 -19.74 16.54 -15.42
CA ILE A 320 -19.33 16.34 -14.02
C ILE A 320 -19.26 17.68 -13.28
N THR A 321 -18.66 18.71 -13.89
CA THR A 321 -18.30 19.96 -13.21
C THR A 321 -19.43 20.99 -13.13
N ASN A 322 -20.46 20.88 -13.97
CA ASN A 322 -21.61 21.80 -13.99
C ASN A 322 -22.69 21.43 -12.95
N LYS A 323 -22.47 20.34 -12.20
CA LYS A 323 -23.29 19.92 -11.06
C LYS A 323 -22.78 20.56 -9.75
N SER A 324 -23.52 20.38 -8.66
CA SER A 324 -23.03 20.78 -7.34
C SER A 324 -21.72 20.06 -7.00
N TRP A 325 -20.81 20.75 -6.31
CA TRP A 325 -19.49 20.21 -5.92
C TRP A 325 -19.59 18.80 -5.30
N ASN A 326 -20.55 18.60 -4.39
CA ASN A 326 -20.77 17.33 -3.69
C ASN A 326 -21.15 16.21 -4.66
N THR A 327 -21.98 16.51 -5.66
CA THR A 327 -22.35 15.54 -6.69
C THR A 327 -21.16 15.22 -7.61
N SER A 328 -20.39 16.23 -8.01
CA SER A 328 -19.22 16.08 -8.87
C SER A 328 -18.16 15.19 -8.22
N ILE A 329 -17.79 15.47 -6.97
CA ILE A 329 -16.79 14.66 -6.25
C ILE A 329 -17.29 13.24 -5.99
N PHE A 330 -18.58 13.06 -5.69
CA PHE A 330 -19.19 11.74 -5.55
C PHE A 330 -19.07 10.92 -6.83
N ILE A 331 -19.37 11.51 -7.99
CA ILE A 331 -19.24 10.84 -9.29
C ILE A 331 -17.78 10.44 -9.56
N VAL A 332 -16.82 11.35 -9.33
CA VAL A 332 -15.39 11.05 -9.52
C VAL A 332 -14.94 9.90 -8.62
N CYS A 333 -15.33 9.91 -7.34
CA CYS A 333 -15.02 8.82 -6.42
C CYS A 333 -15.69 7.51 -6.86
N LEU A 334 -16.95 7.55 -7.27
CA LEU A 334 -17.70 6.37 -7.71
C LEU A 334 -17.04 5.72 -8.93
N ILE A 335 -16.70 6.51 -9.96
CA ILE A 335 -16.00 6.02 -11.16
C ILE A 335 -14.65 5.41 -10.77
N SER A 336 -13.91 6.08 -9.89
CA SER A 336 -12.60 5.60 -9.41
C SER A 336 -12.68 4.25 -8.71
N VAL A 337 -13.68 4.06 -7.85
CA VAL A 337 -13.94 2.79 -7.15
C VAL A 337 -14.36 1.69 -8.14
N LEU A 338 -15.25 2.01 -9.08
CA LEU A 338 -15.68 1.05 -10.10
C LEU A 338 -14.51 0.58 -10.96
N LEU A 339 -13.67 1.51 -11.43
CA LEU A 339 -12.46 1.17 -12.21
C LEU A 339 -11.50 0.28 -11.41
N ALA A 340 -11.29 0.56 -10.13
CA ALA A 340 -10.44 -0.28 -9.27
C ALA A 340 -10.97 -1.70 -9.01
N ASN A 341 -12.25 -1.97 -9.33
CA ASN A 341 -12.83 -3.31 -9.28
C ASN A 341 -12.87 -4.00 -10.65
N ILE A 342 -12.49 -3.30 -11.72
CA ILE A 342 -12.36 -3.84 -13.09
C ILE A 342 -10.88 -4.03 -13.49
N MET A 343 -9.97 -3.24 -12.92
CA MET A 343 -8.53 -3.32 -13.17
C MET A 343 -7.71 -3.07 -11.91
N THR A 344 -6.39 -3.20 -11.98
CA THR A 344 -5.51 -2.88 -10.84
C THR A 344 -5.61 -1.39 -10.47
N GLY A 345 -5.57 -1.04 -9.18
CA GLY A 345 -5.71 0.34 -8.73
C GLY A 345 -4.72 1.33 -9.37
N ILE A 346 -3.48 0.90 -9.63
CA ILE A 346 -2.48 1.73 -10.33
C ILE A 346 -2.92 2.01 -11.78
N ALA A 347 -3.39 0.99 -12.51
CA ALA A 347 -3.90 1.17 -13.87
C ALA A 347 -5.15 2.07 -13.92
N ALA A 348 -6.06 1.91 -12.95
CA ALA A 348 -7.24 2.76 -12.82
C ALA A 348 -6.86 4.23 -12.59
N CYS A 349 -5.87 4.46 -11.74
CA CYS A 349 -5.34 5.80 -11.47
C CYS A 349 -4.66 6.40 -12.72
N CYS A 350 -3.76 5.67 -13.39
CA CYS A 350 -3.08 6.14 -14.61
C CYS A 350 -4.05 6.47 -15.74
N THR A 351 -5.19 5.79 -15.82
CA THR A 351 -6.21 6.03 -16.86
C THR A 351 -7.11 7.21 -16.51
N PHE A 352 -7.61 7.29 -15.27
CA PHE A 352 -8.65 8.25 -14.90
C PHE A 352 -8.11 9.58 -14.35
N LEU A 353 -6.95 9.57 -13.68
CA LEU A 353 -6.36 10.79 -13.11
C LEU A 353 -6.04 11.85 -14.17
N PRO A 354 -5.46 11.53 -15.35
CA PRO A 354 -5.26 12.50 -16.41
C PRO A 354 -6.56 13.15 -16.87
N PHE A 355 -7.66 12.39 -16.97
CA PHE A 355 -8.97 12.93 -17.31
C PHE A 355 -9.41 13.97 -16.28
N VAL A 356 -9.37 13.63 -14.99
CA VAL A 356 -9.77 14.54 -13.90
C VAL A 356 -8.94 15.82 -13.86
N LEU A 357 -7.62 15.71 -14.07
CA LEU A 357 -6.70 16.85 -14.11
C LEU A 357 -7.03 17.84 -15.23
N ASN A 358 -7.49 17.35 -16.38
CA ASN A 358 -7.78 18.18 -17.54
C ASN A 358 -9.24 18.67 -17.59
N MET A 359 -10.09 18.34 -16.60
CA MET A 359 -11.45 18.90 -16.49
C MET A 359 -11.49 20.36 -15.98
N ALA A 360 -10.37 20.93 -15.56
CA ALA A 360 -10.30 22.27 -14.95
C ALA A 360 -9.96 23.40 -15.95
N GLY A 361 -10.29 23.23 -17.23
CA GLY A 361 -10.02 24.22 -18.28
C GLY A 361 -10.93 25.47 -18.25
N GLU A 362 -10.79 26.31 -19.27
CA GLU A 362 -11.60 27.52 -19.45
C GLU A 362 -13.10 27.18 -19.65
N GLY A 363 -14.00 27.98 -19.08
CA GLY A 363 -15.47 27.75 -19.16
C GLY A 363 -16.08 26.89 -18.05
N VAL A 364 -15.28 26.35 -17.12
CA VAL A 364 -15.75 25.50 -16.00
C VAL A 364 -15.99 26.31 -14.72
N SER A 365 -16.93 25.85 -13.89
CA SER A 365 -17.22 26.39 -12.55
C SER A 365 -15.93 26.64 -11.74
N GLU A 366 -15.77 27.87 -11.27
CA GLU A 366 -14.64 28.31 -10.43
C GLU A 366 -14.45 27.45 -9.17
N VAL A 367 -15.52 26.83 -8.68
CA VAL A 367 -15.48 25.92 -7.53
C VAL A 367 -14.65 24.68 -7.83
N TRP A 368 -14.77 24.10 -9.04
CA TRP A 368 -14.02 22.92 -9.41
C TRP A 368 -12.53 23.23 -9.60
N LYS A 369 -12.22 24.35 -10.27
CA LYS A 369 -10.82 24.78 -10.49
C LYS A 369 -10.07 24.97 -9.17
N LYS A 370 -10.67 25.68 -8.20
CA LYS A 370 -10.08 25.90 -6.87
C LYS A 370 -9.91 24.62 -6.06
N ARG A 371 -10.74 23.60 -6.31
CA ARG A 371 -10.78 22.35 -5.55
C ARG A 371 -10.30 21.12 -6.34
N LEU A 372 -9.60 21.32 -7.46
CA LEU A 372 -9.10 20.24 -8.32
C LEU A 372 -8.26 19.24 -7.53
N TYR A 373 -7.46 19.72 -6.57
CA TYR A 373 -6.66 18.88 -5.68
C TYR A 373 -7.53 17.85 -4.93
N LEU A 374 -8.71 18.23 -4.43
CA LEU A 374 -9.64 17.30 -3.76
C LEU A 374 -10.18 16.25 -4.73
N GLY A 375 -10.43 16.64 -5.99
CA GLY A 375 -10.82 15.71 -7.05
C GLY A 375 -9.74 14.67 -7.32
N THR A 376 -8.49 15.12 -7.45
CA THR A 376 -7.34 14.22 -7.67
C THR A 376 -7.07 13.29 -6.49
N LEU A 377 -7.21 13.81 -5.25
CA LEU A 377 -7.14 12.99 -4.04
C LEU A 377 -8.27 11.96 -4.00
N GLY A 378 -9.48 12.35 -4.41
CA GLY A 378 -10.64 11.46 -4.54
C GLY A 378 -10.36 10.30 -5.50
N VAL A 379 -9.65 10.53 -6.61
CA VAL A 379 -9.21 9.46 -7.52
C VAL A 379 -8.19 8.54 -6.85
N GLY A 380 -7.16 9.09 -6.19
CA GLY A 380 -6.13 8.28 -5.51
C GLY A 380 -6.70 7.40 -4.40
N ILE A 381 -7.64 7.95 -3.61
CA ILE A 381 -8.35 7.23 -2.55
C ILE A 381 -9.32 6.21 -3.17
N GLY A 382 -10.13 6.63 -4.14
CA GLY A 382 -11.12 5.79 -4.83
C GLY A 382 -10.49 4.55 -5.49
N THR A 383 -9.37 4.76 -6.19
CA THR A 383 -8.66 3.67 -6.88
C THR A 383 -7.96 2.68 -5.94
N SER A 384 -7.88 3.01 -4.65
CA SER A 384 -7.36 2.12 -3.60
C SER A 384 -8.41 1.14 -3.06
N PHE A 385 -9.70 1.34 -3.38
CA PHE A 385 -10.81 0.48 -2.96
C PHE A 385 -11.12 -0.65 -3.96
N GLY A 386 -10.08 -1.35 -4.43
CA GLY A 386 -10.18 -2.52 -5.32
C GLY A 386 -10.34 -3.82 -4.52
N PHE A 387 -11.58 -4.17 -4.19
CA PHE A 387 -11.87 -5.16 -3.16
C PHE A 387 -12.55 -6.43 -3.66
N VAL A 388 -13.33 -6.32 -4.73
CA VAL A 388 -14.27 -7.36 -5.16
C VAL A 388 -13.58 -8.38 -6.07
N SER A 389 -12.84 -7.89 -7.06
CA SER A 389 -12.23 -8.73 -8.09
C SER A 389 -10.79 -9.11 -7.74
N PRO A 390 -10.43 -10.41 -7.69
CA PRO A 390 -9.09 -10.85 -7.29
C PRO A 390 -8.10 -10.76 -8.46
N PHE A 391 -7.68 -9.55 -8.83
CA PHE A 391 -6.62 -9.35 -9.82
C PHE A 391 -5.23 -9.59 -9.23
N TYR A 392 -4.31 -10.11 -10.02
CA TYR A 392 -2.92 -10.31 -9.59
C TYR A 392 -2.34 -9.02 -8.98
N PHE A 393 -1.60 -9.15 -7.87
CA PHE A 393 -1.09 -8.04 -7.05
C PHE A 393 -2.15 -7.13 -6.42
N THR A 394 -3.32 -7.66 -6.07
CA THR A 394 -4.28 -7.00 -5.19
C THR A 394 -4.39 -7.74 -3.85
N PRO A 395 -4.76 -7.08 -2.75
CA PRO A 395 -5.08 -7.79 -1.51
C PRO A 395 -6.19 -8.84 -1.71
N ALA A 396 -7.14 -8.57 -2.62
CA ALA A 396 -8.21 -9.49 -3.03
C ALA A 396 -7.66 -10.81 -3.58
N TYR A 397 -6.60 -10.75 -4.36
CA TYR A 397 -5.95 -11.93 -4.91
C TYR A 397 -5.36 -12.83 -3.82
N PHE A 398 -4.65 -12.27 -2.84
CA PHE A 398 -4.11 -13.03 -1.72
C PHE A 398 -5.22 -13.62 -0.84
N CYS A 399 -6.29 -12.86 -0.62
CA CYS A 399 -7.47 -13.33 0.12
C CYS A 399 -8.10 -14.55 -0.59
N HIS A 400 -8.30 -14.48 -1.91
CA HIS A 400 -8.88 -15.57 -2.68
C HIS A 400 -7.95 -16.79 -2.80
N HIS A 401 -6.70 -16.60 -3.23
CA HIS A 401 -5.79 -17.69 -3.58
C HIS A 401 -5.08 -18.29 -2.35
N THR A 402 -4.52 -17.43 -1.49
CA THR A 402 -3.82 -17.90 -0.28
C THR A 402 -4.82 -18.18 0.84
N GLY A 403 -5.79 -17.29 1.02
CA GLY A 403 -6.82 -17.40 2.05
C GLY A 403 -7.96 -18.39 1.77
N LYS A 404 -8.04 -18.91 0.54
CA LYS A 404 -9.09 -19.83 0.06
C LYS A 404 -10.51 -19.27 0.25
N VAL A 405 -10.68 -17.94 0.19
CA VAL A 405 -11.99 -17.30 0.36
C VAL A 405 -12.80 -17.37 -0.94
N PRO A 406 -14.03 -17.90 -0.95
CA PRO A 406 -14.87 -17.92 -2.15
C PRO A 406 -15.26 -16.52 -2.64
N LEU A 407 -15.28 -16.31 -3.97
CA LEU A 407 -15.67 -15.05 -4.60
C LEU A 407 -17.03 -14.52 -4.12
N LYS A 408 -18.05 -15.39 -4.04
CA LYS A 408 -19.39 -15.01 -3.57
C LYS A 408 -19.36 -14.41 -2.16
N LYS A 409 -18.52 -14.96 -1.27
CA LYS A 409 -18.37 -14.43 0.10
C LYS A 409 -17.60 -13.11 0.12
N MET A 410 -16.61 -12.92 -0.75
CA MET A 410 -15.94 -11.63 -0.91
C MET A 410 -16.95 -10.56 -1.34
N VAL A 411 -17.65 -10.76 -2.46
CA VAL A 411 -18.66 -9.82 -3.00
C VAL A 411 -19.72 -9.47 -1.96
N ASN A 412 -20.32 -10.48 -1.32
CA ASN A 412 -21.37 -10.27 -0.31
C ASN A 412 -20.86 -9.48 0.90
N THR A 413 -19.63 -9.74 1.34
CA THR A 413 -19.04 -8.98 2.44
C THR A 413 -18.97 -7.51 2.05
N TYR A 414 -18.42 -7.18 0.88
CA TYR A 414 -18.28 -5.79 0.41
C TYR A 414 -19.61 -5.08 0.16
N TYR A 415 -20.59 -5.79 -0.40
CA TYR A 415 -21.94 -5.26 -0.55
C TYR A 415 -22.52 -4.90 0.82
N ASN A 416 -22.38 -5.77 1.82
CA ASN A 416 -22.83 -5.51 3.17
C ASN A 416 -22.09 -4.35 3.84
N ILE A 417 -20.76 -4.21 3.65
CA ILE A 417 -20.02 -3.04 4.15
C ILE A 417 -20.59 -1.75 3.56
N THR A 418 -20.77 -1.73 2.24
CA THR A 418 -21.25 -0.55 1.49
C THR A 418 -22.68 -0.21 1.88
N TYR A 419 -23.54 -1.22 1.98
CA TYR A 419 -24.93 -1.09 2.42
C TYR A 419 -25.02 -0.54 3.85
N ILE A 420 -24.24 -1.07 4.80
CA ILE A 420 -24.23 -0.59 6.18
C ILE A 420 -23.72 0.85 6.28
N LEU A 421 -22.68 1.21 5.53
CA LEU A 421 -22.17 2.59 5.48
C LEU A 421 -23.19 3.56 4.88
N ALA A 422 -23.92 3.15 3.84
CA ALA A 422 -24.97 3.95 3.23
C ALA A 422 -26.20 4.13 4.14
N HIS A 423 -26.58 3.09 4.89
CA HIS A 423 -27.81 3.10 5.69
C HIS A 423 -27.65 3.67 7.11
N LYS A 424 -26.43 3.69 7.68
CA LYS A 424 -26.21 4.20 9.05
C LYS A 424 -26.17 5.73 9.18
N ASN A 425 -26.06 6.48 8.08
CA ASN A 425 -26.03 7.96 8.11
C ASN A 425 -27.40 8.66 7.96
N PHE A 426 -28.53 7.94 8.11
CA PHE A 426 -29.87 8.54 8.06
C PHE A 426 -30.78 8.24 9.26
N LYS A 427 -30.21 7.80 10.38
CA LYS A 427 -30.92 7.80 11.68
C LYS A 427 -30.12 8.58 12.70
N THR A 428 -30.06 9.89 12.51
CA THR A 428 -29.95 10.85 13.61
C THR A 428 -31.17 10.64 14.49
N LYS A 429 -30.98 10.06 15.68
CA LYS A 429 -31.86 10.26 16.81
C LYS A 429 -31.29 11.38 17.65
#